data_AF-A0A661B9M4-F1
#
_entry.id   AF-A0A661B9M4-F1
#
_cell.length_a   1.000
_cell.length_b   1.000
_cell.length_c   1.000
_cell.angle_alpha   90.00
_cell.angle_beta   90.00
_cell.angle_gamma   90.00
#
_symmetry.space_group_name_H-M   'P 1'
#
loop_
_entity.id
_entity.type
_entity.pdbx_description
1 polymer ?
#
loop_
_entity_poly.entity_id
_entity_poly.type
_entity_poly.pdbx_seq_one_letter_code
_entity_poly.pdbx_strand_id
1 'polypeptide(L)'
;MYFYIHIVVGFSATRQAAFVERFTNTSCGPCLPAGIMMEGLTHDYGPETAVLQVHVNWPSPFDPFYLYCTADNQSRWDHYGVTGVPTLCVDGKKLPSWSSTGFEVASRLGATAPLTIDTTLRERAVTARSVGDS
;
A
#
# COMPACT_ATOMS: atom_id res chain seq x y z
N MET A 1 53.02 11.64 16.21
CA MET A 1 51.84 12.12 15.46
C MET A 1 50.94 10.92 15.24
N TYR A 2 49.89 10.75 16.06
CA TYR A 2 48.98 9.61 15.95
C TYR A 2 47.86 9.98 14.98
N PHE A 3 47.76 9.25 13.88
CA PHE A 3 46.64 9.35 12.95
C PHE A 3 45.53 8.41 13.46
N TYR A 4 44.43 9.00 13.92
CA TYR A 4 43.22 8.26 14.27
C TYR A 4 42.39 8.10 12.99
N ILE A 5 42.22 6.86 12.54
CA ILE A 5 41.25 6.54 11.49
C ILE A 5 39.86 6.53 12.14
N HIS A 6 39.01 7.46 11.71
CA HIS A 6 37.59 7.43 12.00
C HIS A 6 36.89 6.56 10.95
N ILE A 7 36.45 5.37 11.36
CA ILE A 7 35.54 4.56 10.56
C ILE A 7 34.15 5.17 10.71
N VAL A 8 33.64 5.79 9.65
CA VAL A 8 32.23 6.19 9.57
C VAL A 8 31.45 5.01 9.01
N VAL A 9 30.66 4.36 9.87
CA VAL A 9 29.68 3.35 9.43
C VAL A 9 28.38 4.07 9.08
N GLY A 10 28.06 4.17 7.79
CA GLY A 10 26.78 4.68 7.32
C GLY A 10 25.76 3.55 7.21
N PHE A 11 24.68 3.61 7.99
CA PHE A 11 23.52 2.75 7.78
C PHE A 11 22.60 3.44 6.77
N SER A 12 22.46 2.87 5.57
CA SER A 12 21.42 3.29 4.62
C SER A 12 20.21 2.38 4.83
N ALA A 13 19.27 2.82 5.66
CA ALA A 13 17.97 2.17 5.77
C ALA A 13 17.13 2.61 4.58
N THR A 14 16.79 1.69 3.67
CA THR A 14 15.73 1.99 2.70
C THR A 14 14.40 2.03 3.44
N ARG A 15 13.70 3.17 3.36
CA ARG A 15 12.36 3.31 3.92
C ARG A 15 11.43 2.33 3.21
N GLN A 16 10.62 1.63 4.00
CA GLN A 16 9.64 0.70 3.48
C GLN A 16 8.53 1.49 2.78
N ALA A 17 8.07 1.02 1.63
CA ALA A 17 6.83 1.52 1.04
C ALA A 17 5.65 0.73 1.62
N ALA A 18 4.51 1.40 1.82
CA ALA A 18 3.26 0.78 2.23
C ALA A 18 2.33 0.62 1.03
N PHE A 19 1.86 -0.60 0.78
CA PHE A 19 0.81 -0.86 -0.19
C PHE A 19 -0.55 -0.89 0.51
N VAL A 20 -1.48 -0.07 0.07
CA VAL A 20 -2.79 0.08 0.71
C VAL A 20 -3.90 -0.18 -0.30
N GLU A 21 -4.76 -1.14 0.02
CA GLU A 21 -5.88 -1.53 -0.81
C GLU A 21 -7.18 -1.16 -0.11
N ARG A 22 -8.04 -0.39 -0.79
CA ARG A 22 -9.35 0.03 -0.28
C ARG A 22 -10.46 -0.63 -1.07
N PHE A 23 -11.27 -1.43 -0.39
CA PHE A 23 -12.51 -1.99 -0.90
C PHE A 23 -13.64 -0.98 -0.70
N THR A 24 -14.29 -0.58 -1.78
CA THR A 24 -15.23 0.55 -1.79
C THR A 24 -16.35 0.34 -2.81
N ASN A 25 -17.36 1.21 -2.76
CA ASN A 25 -18.38 1.34 -3.77
C ASN A 25 -18.83 2.81 -3.86
N THR A 26 -19.17 3.31 -5.05
CA THR A 26 -19.59 4.70 -5.28
C THR A 26 -20.91 5.05 -4.58
N SER A 27 -21.75 4.06 -4.29
CA SER A 27 -23.03 4.22 -3.57
C SER A 27 -22.93 3.93 -2.07
N CYS A 28 -21.72 3.88 -1.50
CA CYS A 28 -21.49 3.57 -0.09
C CYS A 28 -21.23 4.84 0.74
N GLY A 29 -22.17 5.21 1.60
CA GLY A 29 -22.04 6.37 2.50
C GLY A 29 -20.78 6.38 3.37
N PRO A 30 -20.48 5.32 4.16
CA PRO A 30 -19.28 5.29 5.01
C PRO A 30 -17.98 5.14 4.22
N CYS A 31 -18.04 4.87 2.91
CA CYS A 31 -16.83 4.75 2.10
C CYS A 31 -16.20 6.12 1.83
N LEU A 32 -16.96 7.21 1.74
CA LEU A 32 -16.43 8.56 1.51
C LEU A 32 -15.34 8.99 2.52
N PRO A 33 -15.56 8.95 3.85
CA PRO A 33 -14.53 9.36 4.81
C PRO A 33 -13.28 8.47 4.75
N ALA A 34 -13.43 7.18 4.44
CA ALA A 34 -12.29 6.31 4.21
C ALA A 34 -11.50 6.72 2.94
N GLY A 35 -12.17 7.25 1.92
CA GLY A 35 -11.52 7.81 0.72
C GLY A 35 -10.71 9.07 1.03
N ILE A 36 -11.28 10.00 1.80
CA ILE A 36 -10.58 11.22 2.23
C ILE A 36 -9.33 10.90 3.05
N MET A 37 -9.40 9.92 3.95
CA MET A 37 -8.23 9.46 4.70
C MET A 37 -7.14 8.88 3.78
N MET A 38 -7.52 8.14 2.74
CA MET A 38 -6.57 7.60 1.75
C MET A 38 -5.90 8.69 0.91
N GLU A 39 -6.65 9.73 0.54
CA GLU A 39 -6.11 10.91 -0.13
C GLU A 39 -5.10 11.63 0.76
N GLY A 40 -5.38 11.74 2.07
CA GLY A 40 -4.44 12.27 3.05
C GLY A 40 -3.14 11.46 3.14
N LEU A 41 -3.22 10.14 3.18
CA LEU A 41 -2.03 9.27 3.17
C LEU A 41 -1.19 9.44 1.90
N THR A 42 -1.85 9.57 0.75
CA THR A 42 -1.17 9.80 -0.53
C THR A 42 -0.53 11.20 -0.57
N HIS A 43 -1.15 12.20 0.06
CA HIS A 43 -0.60 13.54 0.19
C HIS A 43 0.65 13.56 1.09
N ASP A 44 0.57 12.91 2.25
CA ASP A 44 1.63 12.93 3.27
C ASP A 44 2.82 12.02 2.90
N TYR A 45 2.54 10.90 2.24
CA TYR A 45 3.51 9.82 2.02
C TYR A 45 3.60 9.33 0.57
N GLY A 46 3.12 10.11 -0.41
CA GLY A 46 3.01 9.72 -1.83
C GLY A 46 4.14 8.86 -2.44
N PRO A 47 5.44 9.20 -2.30
CA PRO A 47 6.53 8.36 -2.84
C PRO A 47 6.73 7.02 -2.11
N GLU A 48 6.20 6.90 -0.89
CA GLU A 48 6.33 5.76 0.00
C GLU A 48 5.01 5.01 0.18
N THR A 49 3.94 5.41 -0.52
CA THR A 49 2.63 4.74 -0.48
C THR A 49 2.13 4.41 -1.87
N ALA A 50 1.82 3.14 -2.10
CA ALA A 50 1.10 2.70 -3.28
C ALA A 50 -0.36 2.42 -2.91
N VAL A 51 -1.30 3.06 -3.58
CA VAL A 51 -2.74 2.94 -3.27
C VAL A 51 -3.48 2.26 -4.41
N LEU A 52 -4.35 1.32 -4.05
CA LEU A 52 -5.28 0.69 -4.98
C LEU A 52 -6.71 0.73 -4.45
N GLN A 53 -7.65 1.12 -5.31
CA GLN A 53 -9.08 1.08 -5.00
C GLN A 53 -9.73 -0.09 -5.72
N VAL A 54 -10.32 -1.00 -4.96
CA VAL A 54 -11.04 -2.17 -5.46
C VAL A 54 -12.53 -1.90 -5.28
N HIS A 55 -13.25 -1.82 -6.38
CA HIS A 55 -14.68 -1.50 -6.36
C HIS A 55 -15.51 -2.78 -6.36
N VAL A 56 -16.36 -2.93 -5.33
CA VAL A 56 -17.24 -4.09 -5.16
C VAL A 56 -18.63 -3.84 -5.73
N ASN A 57 -19.46 -4.88 -5.89
CA ASN A 57 -20.83 -4.77 -6.40
C ASN A 57 -21.89 -4.51 -5.33
N TRP A 58 -21.50 -4.15 -4.10
CA TRP A 58 -22.40 -3.79 -3.01
C TRP A 58 -21.97 -2.48 -2.32
N PRO A 59 -22.92 -1.64 -1.88
CA PRO A 59 -24.37 -1.86 -1.83
C PRO A 59 -25.08 -1.73 -3.18
N SER A 60 -24.41 -1.21 -4.22
CA SER A 60 -24.97 -1.08 -5.56
C SER A 60 -24.15 -1.87 -6.58
N PRO A 61 -24.79 -2.70 -7.43
CA PRO A 61 -24.10 -3.41 -8.50
C PRO A 61 -23.76 -2.49 -9.69
N PHE A 62 -24.21 -1.24 -9.67
CA PHE A 62 -24.06 -0.27 -10.76
C PHE A 62 -22.86 0.67 -10.59
N ASP A 63 -21.92 0.34 -9.71
CA ASP A 63 -20.68 1.10 -9.60
C ASP A 63 -19.89 0.98 -10.92
N PRO A 64 -19.63 2.10 -11.64
CA PRO A 64 -18.96 2.07 -12.93
C PRO A 64 -17.55 1.46 -12.86
N PHE A 65 -16.85 1.62 -11.73
CA PHE A 65 -15.51 1.06 -11.55
C PHE A 65 -15.55 -0.44 -11.27
N TYR A 66 -16.61 -0.93 -10.63
CA TYR A 66 -16.85 -2.37 -10.53
C TYR A 66 -17.11 -2.95 -11.92
N LEU A 67 -18.02 -2.34 -12.68
CA LEU A 67 -18.43 -2.82 -14.01
C LEU A 67 -17.27 -2.86 -15.02
N TYR A 68 -16.28 -1.99 -14.89
CA TYR A 68 -15.09 -1.97 -15.75
C TYR A 68 -14.16 -3.16 -15.53
N CYS A 69 -14.07 -3.67 -14.30
CA CYS A 69 -13.08 -4.68 -13.92
C CYS A 69 -13.66 -5.75 -12.97
N THR A 70 -14.78 -6.34 -13.36
CA THR A 70 -15.58 -7.22 -12.48
C THR A 70 -14.78 -8.44 -12.00
N ALA A 71 -14.06 -9.11 -12.90
CA ALA A 71 -13.32 -10.33 -12.59
C ALA A 71 -12.16 -10.09 -11.61
N ASP A 72 -11.32 -9.08 -11.85
CA ASP A 72 -10.17 -8.81 -10.99
C ASP A 72 -10.60 -8.24 -9.65
N ASN A 73 -11.64 -7.40 -9.62
CA ASN A 73 -12.19 -6.89 -8.38
C ASN A 73 -12.73 -8.06 -7.53
N GLN A 74 -13.52 -8.95 -8.14
CA GLN A 74 -14.07 -10.14 -7.47
C GLN A 74 -12.97 -11.02 -6.88
N SER A 75 -11.98 -11.38 -7.70
CA SER A 75 -10.80 -12.14 -7.28
C SER A 75 -10.12 -11.53 -6.05
N ARG A 76 -9.93 -10.20 -6.05
CA ARG A 76 -9.27 -9.49 -4.95
C ARG A 76 -10.08 -9.50 -3.66
N TRP A 77 -11.38 -9.23 -3.71
CA TRP A 77 -12.17 -9.21 -2.48
C TRP A 77 -12.41 -10.62 -1.93
N ASP A 78 -12.47 -11.64 -2.80
CA ASP A 78 -12.54 -13.04 -2.41
C ASP A 78 -11.24 -13.48 -1.73
N HIS A 79 -10.08 -13.07 -2.27
CA HIS A 79 -8.77 -13.35 -1.68
C HIS A 79 -8.68 -12.88 -0.22
N TYR A 80 -9.18 -11.69 0.08
CA TYR A 80 -9.17 -11.15 1.44
C TYR A 80 -10.42 -11.51 2.27
N GLY A 81 -11.40 -12.21 1.69
CA GLY A 81 -12.68 -12.52 2.32
C GLY A 81 -13.40 -11.25 2.80
N VAL A 82 -13.51 -10.24 1.93
CA VAL A 82 -14.19 -8.98 2.24
C VAL A 82 -15.69 -9.16 2.08
N THR A 83 -16.43 -8.94 3.16
CA THR A 83 -17.89 -9.09 3.19
C THR A 83 -18.63 -7.76 3.36
N GLY A 84 -17.90 -6.65 3.43
CA GLY A 84 -18.46 -5.33 3.65
C GLY A 84 -17.48 -4.22 3.29
N VAL A 85 -18.01 -3.05 2.96
CA VAL A 85 -17.23 -1.86 2.62
C VAL A 85 -17.61 -0.67 3.52
N PRO A 86 -16.65 0.21 3.88
CA PRO A 86 -15.25 0.17 3.50
C PRO A 86 -14.45 -0.90 4.26
N THR A 87 -13.58 -1.60 3.55
CA THR A 87 -12.54 -2.46 4.13
C THR A 87 -11.19 -2.02 3.58
N LEU A 88 -10.16 -1.99 4.41
CA LEU A 88 -8.80 -1.69 3.96
C LEU A 88 -7.86 -2.84 4.29
N CYS A 89 -6.88 -3.03 3.40
CA CYS A 89 -5.74 -3.90 3.63
C CYS A 89 -4.46 -3.07 3.52
N VAL A 90 -3.49 -3.38 4.38
CA VAL A 90 -2.13 -2.81 4.30
C VAL A 90 -1.16 -3.97 4.12
N ASP A 91 -0.36 -3.93 3.06
CA ASP A 91 0.60 -4.95 2.66
C ASP A 91 0.04 -6.37 2.68
N GLY A 92 -1.15 -6.54 2.10
CA GLY A 92 -1.83 -7.83 2.03
C GLY A 92 -2.47 -8.31 3.33
N LYS A 93 -2.54 -7.46 4.36
CA LYS A 93 -3.25 -7.78 5.61
C LYS A 93 -4.54 -6.98 5.70
N LYS A 94 -5.68 -7.69 5.72
CA LYS A 94 -6.99 -7.08 6.00
C LYS A 94 -7.03 -6.50 7.42
N LEU A 95 -7.40 -5.23 7.51
CA LEU A 95 -7.50 -4.53 8.79
C LEU A 95 -8.85 -4.81 9.47
N PRO A 96 -8.89 -4.85 10.81
CA PRO A 96 -10.13 -5.03 11.56
C PRO A 96 -11.04 -3.79 11.50
N SER A 97 -10.47 -2.61 11.26
CA SER A 97 -11.18 -1.35 11.04
C SER A 97 -10.46 -0.50 10.01
N TRP A 98 -11.21 0.11 9.10
CA TRP A 98 -10.69 1.06 8.13
C TRP A 98 -9.99 2.26 8.79
N SER A 99 -10.43 2.66 9.99
CA SER A 99 -9.85 3.79 10.73
C SER A 99 -8.44 3.52 11.25
N SER A 100 -8.02 2.26 11.32
CA SER A 100 -6.66 1.88 11.77
C SER A 100 -5.59 2.07 10.68
N THR A 101 -5.98 2.34 9.43
CA THR A 101 -5.07 2.39 8.28
C THR A 101 -3.91 3.36 8.46
N GLY A 102 -4.16 4.57 8.95
CA GLY A 102 -3.09 5.57 9.14
C GLY A 102 -2.02 5.12 10.14
N PHE A 103 -2.43 4.43 11.22
CA PHE A 103 -1.50 3.86 12.19
C PHE A 103 -0.66 2.74 11.56
N GLU A 104 -1.31 1.84 10.81
CA GLU A 104 -0.61 0.72 10.16
C GLU A 104 0.37 1.23 9.09
N VAL A 105 -0.03 2.20 8.26
CA VAL A 105 0.88 2.84 7.29
C VAL A 105 2.06 3.49 8.00
N ALA A 106 1.82 4.30 9.03
CA ALA A 106 2.91 4.92 9.81
C ALA A 106 3.85 3.87 10.44
N SER A 107 3.30 2.77 10.95
CA SER A 107 4.09 1.65 11.48
C SER A 107 4.95 0.98 10.40
N ARG A 108 4.46 0.87 9.17
CA ARG A 108 5.21 0.29 8.05
C ARG A 108 6.31 1.22 7.57
N LEU A 109 6.02 2.52 7.44
CA LEU A 109 7.01 3.53 7.04
C LEU A 109 8.10 3.74 8.10
N GLY A 110 7.81 3.44 9.37
CA GLY A 110 8.78 3.47 10.48
C GLY A 110 9.71 2.26 10.55
N ALA A 111 9.44 1.19 9.79
CA ALA A 111 10.27 0.00 9.74
C ALA A 111 11.32 0.06 8.62
N THR A 112 12.41 -0.70 8.79
CA THR A 112 13.45 -0.83 7.76
C THR A 112 13.10 -1.95 6.79
N ALA A 113 13.19 -1.67 5.48
CA ALA A 113 12.95 -2.69 4.47
C ALA A 113 14.09 -3.73 4.46
N PRO A 114 13.79 -5.05 4.49
CA PRO A 114 14.82 -6.09 4.41
C PRO A 114 15.34 -6.33 2.98
N LEU A 115 14.67 -5.75 1.97
CA LEU A 115 14.96 -5.89 0.54
C LEU A 115 14.63 -4.57 -0.15
N THR A 116 15.45 -4.18 -1.12
CA THR A 116 15.20 -3.02 -1.98
C THR A 116 14.79 -3.52 -3.37
N ILE A 117 13.62 -3.09 -3.86
CA ILE A 117 13.18 -3.33 -5.23
C ILE A 117 13.34 -2.02 -5.98
N ASP A 118 14.20 -2.00 -6.99
CA ASP A 118 14.38 -0.86 -7.87
C ASP A 118 13.31 -0.92 -8.96
N THR A 119 12.38 0.04 -8.95
CA THR A 119 11.33 0.18 -9.95
C THR A 119 11.71 1.19 -11.04
N THR A 120 12.98 1.30 -11.40
CA THR A 120 13.37 2.06 -12.58
C THR A 120 12.72 1.43 -13.82
N LEU A 121 11.99 2.25 -14.58
CA LEU A 121 11.47 1.89 -15.90
C LEU A 121 12.66 1.77 -16.87
N ARG A 122 13.43 0.69 -16.74
CA ARG A 122 14.24 0.12 -17.81
C ARG A 122 13.32 -0.81 -18.56
N GLU A 123 13.14 -0.55 -19.86
CA GLU A 123 12.27 -1.30 -20.75
C GLU A 123 12.25 -2.81 -20.40
N ARG A 124 11.12 -3.26 -19.83
CA ARG A 124 10.64 -4.65 -19.83
C ARG A 124 11.26 -5.68 -18.87
N ALA A 125 11.84 -5.30 -17.72
CA ALA A 125 12.08 -6.27 -16.64
C ALA A 125 12.13 -5.63 -15.24
N VAL A 126 11.29 -6.11 -14.33
CA VAL A 126 11.41 -5.85 -12.88
C VAL A 126 12.49 -6.77 -12.33
N THR A 127 13.62 -6.23 -11.90
CA THR A 127 14.70 -7.01 -11.26
C THR A 127 14.72 -6.73 -9.76
N ALA A 128 14.36 -7.75 -8.96
CA ALA A 128 14.57 -7.71 -7.52
C ALA A 128 16.03 -8.09 -7.23
N ARG A 129 16.78 -7.25 -6.49
CA ARG A 129 18.15 -7.56 -6.03
C ARG A 129 18.21 -7.52 -4.51
N SER A 130 18.74 -8.55 -3.89
CA SER A 130 19.02 -8.58 -2.45
C SER A 130 20.05 -7.52 -2.08
N VAL A 131 19.82 -6.83 -0.97
CA VAL A 131 20.79 -5.92 -0.37
C VAL A 131 21.87 -6.77 0.27
N GLY A 132 22.90 -7.13 -0.51
CA GLY A 132 23.98 -7.99 -0.03
C GLY A 132 25.06 -8.38 -1.04
N ASP A 133 24.81 -8.23 -2.35
CA ASP A 133 25.80 -8.66 -3.34
C ASP A 133 26.75 -7.50 -3.65
N SER A 134 27.92 -7.57 -3.01
CA SER A 134 29.07 -6.67 -3.18
C SER A 134 29.60 -6.70 -4.61
#